data_AF-A0A143PSG5-F1
#
_entry.id   AF-A0A143PSG5-F1
#
_cell.length_a   1.000
_cell.length_b   1.000
_cell.length_c   1.000
_cell.angle_alpha   90.00
_cell.angle_beta   90.00
_cell.angle_gamma   90.00
#
_symmetry.space_group_name_H-M   'P 1'
#
loop_
_entity.id
_entity.type
_entity.pdbx_description
1 polymer ?
#
loop_
_entity_poly.entity_id
_entity_poly.type
_entity_poly.pdbx_seq_one_letter_code
_entity_poly.pdbx_strand_id
1 'polypeptide(L)'
;MTNAHAPCLVKAVSACRGAALLELLIATCVALATLAIVSTALPPVLDVVRAVPEATDLQQRTRGTESVLADIVSSAGAGADLIGEGPLVHAVPALIPRRVLGSPDPAGTAWADRLSLVHVEARAAQAPLAAAVPAGSPVVLLTWHPACGTHPSCGFHRGDLVIVYAHDGAMVIGTLAGVQGLLLTLDTPPDQALALPATAAAVVTRTLSFDAVRQQLRLAANAAASQPLTDDVVGMRVRYYGTAGAPRWPAVAGTDTCAVLADGTPRLGLLGPVPGPPVELTVAALMDGPWCGAGVWRFDADLLRVKAVRIGLRLQAASPAVRGRASEWFARPGQARWAGQEVRDVELDTFVLAPNLAWTQ
;
A
#
# COMPACT_ATOMS: atom_id res chain seq x y z
N MET A 1 14.98 -6.89 -97.82
CA MET A 1 16.11 -7.82 -98.06
C MET A 1 17.02 -7.80 -96.84
N THR A 2 17.48 -8.98 -96.42
CA THR A 2 18.56 -9.28 -95.45
C THR A 2 18.35 -8.77 -94.01
N ASN A 3 17.77 -9.54 -93.07
CA ASN A 3 18.31 -10.71 -92.34
C ASN A 3 19.72 -10.53 -91.74
N ALA A 4 19.79 -10.45 -90.41
CA ALA A 4 20.94 -10.88 -89.60
C ALA A 4 20.45 -11.28 -88.18
N HIS A 5 19.95 -12.52 -88.07
CA HIS A 5 19.79 -13.22 -86.79
C HIS A 5 21.15 -13.72 -86.32
N ALA A 6 21.52 -13.38 -85.08
CA ALA A 6 22.65 -13.98 -84.39
C ALA A 6 22.31 -15.43 -83.97
N PRO A 7 23.27 -16.37 -84.08
CA PRO A 7 23.04 -17.78 -83.84
C PRO A 7 22.94 -18.13 -82.35
N CYS A 8 22.04 -19.06 -82.08
CA CYS A 8 21.98 -19.90 -80.89
C CYS A 8 23.37 -20.38 -80.45
N LEU A 9 23.80 -19.97 -79.26
CA LEU A 9 24.92 -20.58 -78.56
C LEU A 9 24.39 -21.77 -77.74
N VAL A 10 23.97 -22.82 -78.45
CA VAL A 10 23.74 -24.14 -77.87
C VAL A 10 25.11 -24.80 -77.73
N LYS A 11 25.72 -24.66 -76.55
CA LYS A 11 26.83 -25.54 -76.14
C LYS A 11 26.26 -26.76 -75.41
N ALA A 12 26.30 -27.88 -76.14
CA ALA A 12 26.51 -29.25 -75.67
C ALA A 12 25.71 -29.75 -74.45
N VAL A 13 24.68 -30.55 -74.74
CA VAL A 13 24.15 -31.59 -73.83
C VAL A 13 24.93 -32.89 -74.13
N SER A 14 26.01 -33.20 -73.40
CA SER A 14 26.53 -34.59 -73.24
C SER A 14 27.82 -34.67 -72.41
N ALA A 15 27.68 -35.01 -71.11
CA ALA A 15 28.57 -35.88 -70.31
C ALA A 15 28.42 -35.61 -68.80
N CYS A 16 27.36 -36.12 -68.15
CA CYS A 16 27.28 -36.28 -66.68
C CYS A 16 26.08 -37.16 -66.28
N ARG A 17 26.06 -38.44 -66.67
CA ARG A 17 25.01 -39.39 -66.24
C ARG A 17 25.24 -39.99 -64.84
N GLY A 18 26.25 -39.53 -64.10
CA GLY A 18 26.52 -39.92 -62.70
C GLY A 18 26.56 -38.78 -61.68
N ALA A 19 26.63 -37.51 -62.13
CA ALA A 19 26.75 -36.36 -61.24
C ALA A 19 25.41 -35.90 -60.62
N ALA A 20 24.28 -36.16 -61.28
CA ALA A 20 22.96 -35.72 -60.80
C ALA A 20 22.55 -36.35 -59.45
N LEU A 21 22.95 -37.60 -59.18
CA LEU A 21 22.69 -38.24 -57.90
C LEU A 21 23.54 -37.61 -56.77
N LEU A 22 24.82 -37.32 -57.06
CA LEU A 22 25.73 -36.68 -56.11
C LEU A 22 25.28 -35.25 -55.80
N GLU A 23 24.90 -34.47 -56.82
CA GLU A 23 24.37 -33.11 -56.64
C GLU A 23 23.08 -33.10 -55.80
N LEU A 24 22.14 -34.02 -56.07
CA LEU A 24 20.92 -34.15 -55.27
C LEU A 24 21.24 -34.53 -53.81
N LEU A 25 22.19 -35.44 -53.59
CA LEU A 25 22.59 -35.87 -52.26
C LEU A 25 23.26 -34.72 -51.49
N ILE A 26 24.15 -33.97 -52.12
CA ILE A 26 24.78 -32.78 -51.53
C ILE A 26 23.72 -31.72 -51.22
N ALA A 27 22.81 -31.42 -52.15
CA ALA A 27 21.75 -30.45 -51.94
C ALA A 27 20.81 -30.85 -50.78
N THR A 28 20.47 -32.14 -50.68
CA THR A 28 19.64 -32.67 -49.59
C THR A 28 20.37 -32.60 -48.25
N CYS A 29 21.66 -32.95 -48.19
CA CYS A 29 22.47 -32.82 -46.99
C CYS A 29 22.57 -31.36 -46.52
N VAL A 30 22.78 -30.42 -47.44
CA VAL A 30 22.82 -28.98 -47.12
C VAL A 30 21.45 -28.50 -46.60
N ALA A 31 20.35 -28.89 -47.24
CA ALA A 31 19.01 -28.52 -46.81
C ALA A 31 18.65 -29.08 -45.41
N LEU A 32 19.04 -30.33 -45.12
CA LEU A 32 18.84 -30.92 -43.80
C LEU A 32 19.73 -30.26 -42.74
N ALA A 33 20.98 -29.93 -43.08
CA ALA A 33 21.89 -29.24 -42.18
C ALA A 33 21.38 -27.83 -41.84
N THR A 34 20.91 -27.06 -42.83
CA THR A 34 20.34 -25.73 -42.59
C THR A 34 19.05 -25.80 -41.77
N LEU A 35 18.16 -26.76 -42.05
CA LEU A 35 16.96 -26.96 -41.25
C LEU A 35 17.32 -27.33 -39.80
N ALA A 36 18.29 -28.22 -39.59
CA ALA A 36 18.76 -28.58 -38.26
C ALA A 36 19.32 -27.37 -37.50
N ILE A 37 20.16 -26.55 -38.15
CA ILE A 37 20.70 -25.32 -37.56
C ILE A 37 19.56 -24.39 -37.14
N VAL A 38 18.58 -24.13 -38.03
CA VAL A 38 17.43 -23.27 -37.70
C VAL A 38 16.60 -23.86 -36.57
N SER A 39 16.31 -25.17 -36.59
CA SER A 39 15.56 -25.86 -35.54
C SER A 39 16.28 -25.84 -34.19
N THR A 40 17.61 -25.81 -34.16
CA THR A 40 18.38 -25.66 -32.90
C THR A 40 18.48 -24.21 -32.42
N ALA A 41 18.46 -23.23 -33.33
CA ALA A 41 18.53 -21.81 -33.01
C ALA A 41 17.18 -21.20 -32.62
N LEU A 42 16.06 -21.79 -33.07
CA LEU A 42 14.72 -21.24 -32.85
C LEU A 42 14.23 -21.30 -31.39
N PRO A 43 14.39 -22.41 -30.63
CA PRO A 43 13.93 -22.49 -29.25
C PRO A 43 14.43 -21.37 -28.33
N PRO A 44 15.75 -21.04 -28.27
CA PRO A 44 16.20 -19.95 -27.40
C PRO A 44 15.64 -18.59 -27.80
N VAL A 45 15.37 -18.35 -29.10
CA VAL A 45 14.71 -17.11 -29.54
C VAL A 45 13.26 -17.05 -29.04
N LEU A 46 12.52 -18.16 -29.14
CA LEU A 46 11.15 -18.24 -28.63
C LEU A 46 11.08 -18.07 -27.11
N ASP A 47 12.08 -18.55 -26.39
CA ASP A 47 12.19 -18.38 -24.94
C ASP A 47 12.35 -16.91 -24.56
N VAL A 48 13.26 -16.20 -25.23
CA VAL A 48 13.49 -14.76 -25.03
C VAL A 48 12.22 -13.97 -25.33
N VAL A 49 11.51 -14.31 -26.42
CA VAL A 49 10.25 -13.65 -26.79
C VAL A 49 9.16 -13.83 -25.72
N ARG A 50 9.20 -14.89 -24.92
CA ARG A 50 8.26 -15.11 -23.81
C ARG A 50 8.72 -14.46 -22.51
N ALA A 51 10.01 -14.60 -22.17
CA ALA A 51 10.55 -14.14 -20.90
C ALA A 51 10.71 -12.61 -20.84
N VAL A 52 11.12 -11.96 -21.93
CA VAL A 52 11.40 -10.52 -21.92
C VAL A 52 10.14 -9.66 -21.64
N PRO A 53 8.98 -9.92 -22.28
CA PRO A 53 7.76 -9.19 -21.96
C PRO A 53 7.32 -9.38 -20.51
N GLU A 54 7.36 -10.61 -19.99
CA GLU A 54 6.98 -10.93 -18.60
C GLU A 54 7.93 -10.27 -17.58
N ALA A 55 9.24 -10.27 -17.85
CA ALA A 55 10.21 -9.57 -17.02
C ALA A 55 9.98 -8.05 -17.03
N THR A 56 9.66 -7.50 -18.20
CA THR A 56 9.37 -6.06 -18.35
C THR A 56 8.09 -5.70 -17.60
N ASP A 57 7.02 -6.48 -17.77
CA ASP A 57 5.76 -6.29 -17.05
C ASP A 57 5.97 -6.35 -15.54
N LEU A 58 6.65 -7.39 -15.04
CA LEU A 58 6.94 -7.54 -13.61
C LEU A 58 7.71 -6.34 -13.06
N GLN A 59 8.69 -5.81 -13.80
CA GLN A 59 9.42 -4.61 -13.40
C GLN A 59 8.54 -3.36 -13.40
N GLN A 60 7.74 -3.13 -14.44
CA GLN A 60 6.86 -1.95 -14.50
C GLN A 60 5.78 -1.99 -13.42
N ARG A 61 5.16 -3.15 -13.22
CA ARG A 61 4.19 -3.38 -12.15
C ARG A 61 4.82 -3.13 -10.79
N THR A 62 6.02 -3.66 -10.53
CA THR A 62 6.73 -3.41 -9.26
C THR A 62 6.95 -1.93 -9.01
N ARG A 63 7.43 -1.17 -10.01
CA ARG A 63 7.62 0.29 -9.88
C ARG A 63 6.32 1.04 -9.63
N GLY A 64 5.25 0.66 -10.34
CA GLY A 64 3.91 1.21 -10.14
C GLY A 64 3.42 0.97 -8.72
N THR A 65 3.54 -0.26 -8.23
CA THR A 65 3.16 -0.65 -6.87
C THR A 65 3.96 0.12 -5.82
N GLU A 66 5.29 0.20 -5.98
CA GLU A 66 6.15 0.96 -5.06
C GLU A 66 5.74 2.44 -4.98
N SER A 67 5.53 3.08 -6.12
CA SER A 67 5.11 4.48 -6.19
C SER A 67 3.78 4.72 -5.46
N VAL A 68 2.78 3.87 -5.72
CA VAL A 68 1.46 4.00 -5.07
C VAL A 68 1.55 3.73 -3.56
N LEU A 69 2.35 2.74 -3.13
CA LEU A 69 2.56 2.47 -1.70
C LEU A 69 3.23 3.64 -1.00
N ALA A 70 4.28 4.20 -1.60
CA ALA A 70 4.98 5.36 -1.06
C ALA A 70 4.05 6.56 -0.91
N ASP A 71 3.24 6.87 -1.95
CA ASP A 71 2.23 7.93 -1.92
C ASP A 71 1.22 7.72 -0.77
N ILE A 72 0.59 6.54 -0.71
CA ILE A 72 -0.42 6.23 0.31
C ILE A 72 0.15 6.36 1.74
N VAL A 73 1.36 5.84 1.98
CA VAL A 73 1.95 5.88 3.33
C VAL A 73 2.45 7.28 3.67
N SER A 74 2.90 8.07 2.68
CA SER A 74 3.36 9.45 2.92
C SER A 74 2.23 10.39 3.37
N SER A 75 0.96 10.12 3.01
CA SER A 75 -0.17 10.93 3.46
C SER A 75 -0.64 10.56 4.88
N ALA A 76 -0.19 9.43 5.43
CA ALA A 76 -0.63 8.95 6.73
C ALA A 76 -0.41 10.00 7.83
N GLY A 77 -1.44 10.24 8.64
CA GLY A 77 -1.38 11.17 9.75
C GLY A 77 -1.44 12.64 9.37
N ALA A 78 -1.65 12.99 8.10
CA ALA A 78 -1.97 14.38 7.73
C ALA A 78 -3.19 14.84 8.54
N GLY A 79 -3.14 16.05 9.11
CA GLY A 79 -4.17 16.56 9.99
C GLY A 79 -4.82 17.85 9.52
N ALA A 80 -5.56 18.48 10.42
CA ALA A 80 -6.42 19.62 10.13
C ALA A 80 -5.60 20.91 9.93
N ASP A 81 -4.98 21.02 8.77
CA ASP A 81 -4.05 22.08 8.37
C ASP A 81 -4.70 23.46 8.22
N LEU A 82 -5.94 23.54 7.72
CA LEU A 82 -6.62 24.83 7.49
C LEU A 82 -7.00 25.56 8.78
N ILE A 83 -7.02 24.86 9.91
CA ILE A 83 -7.29 25.44 11.23
C ILE A 83 -6.05 25.38 12.15
N GLY A 84 -4.91 24.90 11.65
CA GLY A 84 -3.63 24.97 12.34
C GLY A 84 -3.42 23.94 13.46
N GLU A 85 -4.20 22.87 13.53
CA GLU A 85 -4.08 21.81 14.56
C GLU A 85 -2.85 20.92 14.36
N GLY A 86 -2.27 20.94 13.16
CA GLY A 86 -1.11 20.12 12.82
C GLY A 86 -1.47 18.65 12.55
N PRO A 87 -0.53 17.71 12.74
CA PRO A 87 -0.73 16.30 12.39
C PRO A 87 -1.67 15.52 13.32
N LEU A 88 -2.43 14.56 12.78
CA LEU A 88 -3.34 13.71 13.55
C LEU A 88 -2.65 12.79 14.56
N VAL A 89 -1.34 12.55 14.39
CA VAL A 89 -0.57 11.58 15.21
C VAL A 89 -0.57 11.91 16.71
N HIS A 90 -0.92 13.15 17.08
CA HIS A 90 -1.02 13.56 18.48
C HIS A 90 -2.27 13.05 19.20
N ALA A 91 -3.30 12.64 18.45
CA ALA A 91 -4.55 12.12 18.99
C ALA A 91 -4.82 10.67 18.56
N VAL A 92 -4.47 10.31 17.32
CA VAL A 92 -4.83 9.02 16.71
C VAL A 92 -3.60 8.38 16.06
N PRO A 93 -3.40 7.06 16.19
CA PRO A 93 -2.39 6.38 15.40
C PRO A 93 -2.72 6.53 13.91
N ALA A 94 -1.78 7.12 13.18
CA ALA A 94 -1.90 7.29 11.74
C ALA A 94 -1.84 5.96 10.97
N LEU A 95 -1.21 4.95 11.57
CA LEU A 95 -0.94 3.63 11.00
C LEU A 95 -1.48 2.58 11.96
N ILE A 96 -2.38 1.73 11.48
CA ILE A 96 -3.10 0.74 12.27
C ILE A 96 -2.92 -0.63 11.61
N PRO A 97 -2.34 -1.64 12.30
CA PRO A 97 -1.96 -2.93 11.74
C PRO A 97 -3.15 -3.88 11.55
N ARG A 98 -4.30 -3.38 11.11
CA ARG A 98 -5.53 -4.14 10.92
C ARG A 98 -6.52 -3.37 10.06
N ARG A 99 -7.55 -4.05 9.53
CA ARG A 99 -8.66 -3.39 8.84
C ARG A 99 -9.55 -2.69 9.86
N VAL A 100 -9.81 -1.40 9.67
CA VAL A 100 -10.67 -0.61 10.57
C VAL A 100 -12.10 -0.42 10.06
N LEU A 101 -12.32 -0.45 8.74
CA LEU A 101 -13.64 -0.25 8.11
C LEU A 101 -13.88 -1.28 6.97
N GLY A 102 -15.14 -1.38 6.52
CA GLY A 102 -15.61 -2.25 5.42
C GLY A 102 -15.70 -3.74 5.78
N SER A 103 -14.66 -4.29 6.41
CA SER A 103 -14.64 -5.62 7.02
C SER A 103 -13.64 -5.58 8.18
N PRO A 104 -14.01 -4.89 9.28
CA PRO A 104 -13.08 -4.59 10.36
C PRO A 104 -12.59 -5.87 11.03
N ASP A 105 -11.29 -5.94 11.26
CA ASP A 105 -10.71 -6.96 12.13
C ASP A 105 -11.06 -6.64 13.60
N PRO A 106 -11.06 -7.64 14.50
CA PRO A 106 -11.38 -7.42 15.91
C PRO A 106 -10.50 -6.33 16.54
N ALA A 107 -11.11 -5.45 17.34
CA ALA A 107 -10.41 -4.34 17.95
C ALA A 107 -9.35 -4.81 18.96
N GLY A 108 -8.16 -4.22 18.90
CA GLY A 108 -7.00 -4.65 19.67
C GLY A 108 -6.22 -5.82 19.08
N THR A 109 -6.48 -6.18 17.82
CA THR A 109 -5.62 -7.11 17.07
C THR A 109 -4.66 -6.35 16.16
N ALA A 110 -3.54 -6.99 15.83
CA ALA A 110 -2.52 -6.49 14.92
C ALA A 110 -2.04 -7.62 14.02
N TRP A 111 -1.70 -7.28 12.78
CA TRP A 111 -1.37 -8.21 11.71
C TRP A 111 -0.21 -7.68 10.87
N ALA A 112 0.54 -8.59 10.26
CA ALA A 112 1.69 -8.26 9.42
C ALA A 112 1.33 -8.17 7.91
N ASP A 113 0.12 -8.54 7.50
CA ASP A 113 -0.30 -8.68 6.09
C ASP A 113 -1.30 -7.61 5.63
N ARG A 114 -1.52 -6.59 6.45
CA ARG A 114 -2.48 -5.50 6.23
C ARG A 114 -2.13 -4.26 7.04
N LEU A 115 -2.57 -3.12 6.55
CA LEU A 115 -2.30 -1.80 7.13
C LEU A 115 -3.45 -0.86 6.78
N SER A 116 -4.12 -0.31 7.80
CA SER A 116 -5.01 0.83 7.64
C SER A 116 -4.28 2.12 8.01
N LEU A 117 -4.57 3.19 7.29
CA LEU A 117 -4.02 4.53 7.55
C LEU A 117 -5.15 5.54 7.59
N VAL A 118 -5.01 6.54 8.47
CA VAL A 118 -5.97 7.63 8.66
C VAL A 118 -5.28 8.94 8.33
N HIS A 119 -5.95 9.79 7.57
CA HIS A 119 -5.47 11.14 7.27
C HIS A 119 -6.63 12.09 6.95
N VAL A 120 -6.41 13.38 7.16
CA VAL A 120 -7.24 14.46 6.63
C VAL A 120 -6.73 14.78 5.21
N GLU A 121 -7.60 14.72 4.21
CA GLU A 121 -7.23 15.12 2.86
C GLU A 121 -7.03 16.64 2.76
N ALA A 122 -6.21 17.09 1.81
CA ALA A 122 -6.00 18.50 1.58
C ALA A 122 -7.34 19.19 1.28
N ARG A 123 -7.66 20.22 2.05
CA ARG A 123 -8.93 20.98 1.96
C ARG A 123 -10.19 20.17 2.34
N ALA A 124 -10.04 19.05 3.04
CA ALA A 124 -11.17 18.38 3.65
C ALA A 124 -11.88 19.32 4.65
N ALA A 125 -13.17 19.07 4.87
CA ALA A 125 -13.98 19.82 5.81
C ALA A 125 -13.38 19.74 7.21
N GLN A 126 -13.19 20.90 7.86
CA GLN A 126 -12.62 20.99 9.19
C GLN A 126 -13.11 22.26 9.89
N ALA A 127 -13.41 22.15 11.17
CA ALA A 127 -13.87 23.26 11.99
C ALA A 127 -13.65 23.01 13.48
N PRO A 128 -13.37 24.05 14.27
CA PRO A 128 -13.35 23.95 15.73
C PRO A 128 -14.77 23.71 16.28
N LEU A 129 -14.85 23.07 17.43
CA LEU A 129 -16.11 22.90 18.15
C LEU A 129 -16.51 24.19 18.87
N ALA A 130 -17.81 24.49 18.87
CA ALA A 130 -18.41 25.60 19.62
C ALA A 130 -18.73 25.23 21.07
N ALA A 131 -18.88 23.93 21.37
CA ALA A 131 -19.23 23.42 22.68
C ALA A 131 -18.58 22.04 22.91
N ALA A 132 -18.32 21.72 24.18
CA ALA A 132 -17.89 20.38 24.57
C ALA A 132 -18.97 19.35 24.20
N VAL A 133 -18.54 18.13 23.86
CA VAL A 133 -19.46 17.03 23.51
C VAL A 133 -19.52 16.07 24.68
N PRO A 134 -20.67 15.93 25.37
CA PRO A 134 -20.81 14.96 26.44
C PRO A 134 -20.66 13.52 25.93
N ALA A 135 -20.16 12.62 26.78
CA ALA A 135 -20.18 11.19 26.49
C ALA A 135 -21.61 10.72 26.18
N GLY A 136 -21.77 9.88 25.16
CA GLY A 136 -23.06 9.38 24.69
C GLY A 136 -23.85 10.34 23.81
N SER A 137 -23.42 11.61 23.63
CA SER A 137 -24.10 12.57 22.76
C SER A 137 -23.66 12.43 21.31
N PRO A 138 -24.56 12.15 20.35
CA PRO A 138 -24.20 12.12 18.93
C PRO A 138 -24.08 13.52 18.32
N VAL A 139 -24.47 14.58 19.05
CA VAL A 139 -24.53 15.94 18.52
C VAL A 139 -23.21 16.66 18.75
N VAL A 140 -22.66 17.21 17.67
CA VAL A 140 -21.43 18.01 17.67
C VAL A 140 -21.76 19.38 17.08
N LEU A 141 -21.49 20.45 17.85
CA LEU A 141 -21.73 21.81 17.40
C LEU A 141 -20.40 22.45 16.98
N LEU A 142 -20.34 22.96 15.76
CA LEU A 142 -19.17 23.64 15.21
C LEU A 142 -19.25 25.15 15.44
N THR A 143 -18.08 25.78 15.55
CA THR A 143 -17.91 27.23 15.42
C THR A 143 -17.51 27.54 13.98
N TRP A 144 -18.04 28.64 13.43
CA TRP A 144 -17.58 29.10 12.12
C TRP A 144 -16.11 29.50 12.18
N HIS A 145 -15.34 29.10 11.17
CA HIS A 145 -13.94 29.45 10.98
C HIS A 145 -13.72 29.97 9.55
N PRO A 146 -12.75 30.89 9.29
CA PRO A 146 -12.46 31.33 7.93
C PRO A 146 -12.20 30.20 6.92
N ALA A 147 -11.65 29.07 7.38
CA ALA A 147 -11.46 27.85 6.58
C ALA A 147 -12.77 27.26 6.02
N CYS A 148 -13.90 27.53 6.67
CA CYS A 148 -15.22 27.10 6.19
C CYS A 148 -15.65 27.80 4.90
N GLY A 149 -15.02 28.94 4.57
CA GLY A 149 -15.43 29.77 3.44
C GLY A 149 -16.90 30.17 3.53
N THR A 150 -17.64 29.93 2.46
CA THR A 150 -19.08 30.23 2.35
C THR A 150 -19.99 29.03 2.63
N HIS A 151 -19.44 27.88 3.00
CA HIS A 151 -20.23 26.67 3.22
C HIS A 151 -20.95 26.74 4.57
N PRO A 152 -22.30 26.59 4.60
CA PRO A 152 -23.08 26.69 5.85
C PRO A 152 -22.76 25.60 6.87
N SER A 153 -22.18 24.47 6.42
CA SER A 153 -21.72 23.36 7.24
C SER A 153 -20.19 23.21 7.26
N CYS A 154 -19.43 24.27 6.93
CA CYS A 154 -17.97 24.17 6.83
C CYS A 154 -17.45 23.08 5.86
N GLY A 155 -18.29 22.67 4.91
CA GLY A 155 -17.97 21.64 3.91
C GLY A 155 -18.32 20.21 4.33
N PHE A 156 -18.85 19.98 5.54
CA PHE A 156 -19.29 18.64 5.97
C PHE A 156 -20.59 18.21 5.27
N HIS A 157 -20.69 16.93 4.94
CA HIS A 157 -21.85 16.28 4.33
C HIS A 157 -22.27 15.03 5.11
N ARG A 158 -23.54 14.66 4.97
CA ARG A 158 -24.03 13.38 5.50
C ARG A 158 -23.29 12.23 4.84
N GLY A 159 -22.83 11.26 5.64
CA GLY A 159 -22.05 10.11 5.20
C GLY A 159 -20.53 10.31 5.23
N ASP A 160 -20.06 11.54 5.46
CA ASP A 160 -18.62 11.78 5.67
C ASP A 160 -18.13 11.01 6.90
N LEU A 161 -16.95 10.42 6.79
CA LEU A 161 -16.22 9.90 7.93
C LEU A 161 -15.52 11.07 8.61
N VAL A 162 -15.83 11.32 9.87
CA VAL A 162 -15.33 12.46 10.64
C VAL A 162 -14.63 11.98 11.88
N ILE A 163 -13.47 12.57 12.15
CA ILE A 163 -12.86 12.53 13.47
C ILE A 163 -13.25 13.79 14.23
N VAL A 164 -13.66 13.62 15.47
CA VAL A 164 -13.72 14.70 16.45
C VAL A 164 -12.71 14.36 17.53
N TYR A 165 -11.76 15.26 17.78
CA TYR A 165 -10.70 15.03 18.75
C TYR A 165 -10.45 16.30 19.56
N ALA A 166 -10.13 16.09 20.83
CA ALA A 166 -9.75 17.12 21.76
C ALA A 166 -8.24 17.03 22.05
N HIS A 167 -7.68 18.12 22.59
CA HIS A 167 -6.26 18.18 22.95
C HIS A 167 -5.90 17.20 24.08
N ASP A 168 -6.91 16.73 24.80
CA ASP A 168 -6.78 15.73 25.85
C ASP A 168 -6.67 14.30 25.35
N GLY A 169 -6.79 14.09 24.04
CA GLY A 169 -6.76 12.77 23.43
C GLY A 169 -8.10 12.08 23.37
N ALA A 170 -9.15 12.65 23.97
CA ALA A 170 -10.49 12.18 23.73
C ALA A 170 -10.78 12.32 22.24
N MET A 171 -11.25 11.24 21.64
CA MET A 171 -11.54 11.20 20.22
C MET A 171 -12.74 10.31 19.96
N VAL A 172 -13.46 10.64 18.90
CA VAL A 172 -14.45 9.77 18.28
C VAL A 172 -14.26 9.83 16.77
N ILE A 173 -14.31 8.67 16.12
CA ILE A 173 -14.35 8.59 14.66
C ILE A 173 -15.64 7.88 14.29
N GLY A 174 -16.49 8.55 13.52
CA GLY A 174 -17.81 8.06 13.15
C GLY A 174 -18.25 8.63 11.81
N THR A 175 -19.33 8.10 11.26
CA THR A 175 -19.94 8.68 10.05
C THR A 175 -21.00 9.70 10.42
N LEU A 176 -21.13 10.76 9.62
CA LEU A 176 -22.16 11.77 9.84
C LEU A 176 -23.54 11.23 9.43
N ALA A 177 -24.39 10.97 10.43
CA ALA A 177 -25.80 10.63 10.24
C ALA A 177 -26.63 11.82 9.74
N GLY A 178 -26.23 13.06 10.07
CA GLY A 178 -26.90 14.28 9.67
C GLY A 178 -26.04 15.53 9.79
N VAL A 179 -26.36 16.54 8.98
CA VAL A 179 -25.70 17.85 8.96
C VAL A 179 -26.77 18.93 8.79
N GLN A 180 -26.81 19.90 9.71
CA GLN A 180 -27.75 21.02 9.71
C GLN A 180 -27.01 22.32 10.06
N GLY A 181 -26.53 23.04 9.04
CA GLY A 181 -25.64 24.17 9.25
C GLY A 181 -24.38 23.72 10.00
N LEU A 182 -24.08 24.37 11.14
CA LEU A 182 -22.94 24.05 12.00
C LEU A 182 -23.22 22.91 13.01
N LEU A 183 -24.40 22.30 12.98
CA LEU A 183 -24.73 21.14 13.82
C LEU A 183 -24.49 19.85 13.04
N LEU A 184 -23.61 19.00 13.55
CA LEU A 184 -23.34 17.65 13.03
C LEU A 184 -23.98 16.61 13.95
N THR A 185 -24.40 15.49 13.38
CA THR A 185 -24.88 14.32 14.12
C THR A 185 -24.08 13.10 13.71
N LEU A 186 -23.37 12.49 14.65
CA LEU A 186 -22.60 11.26 14.48
C LEU A 186 -23.52 10.03 14.57
N ASP A 187 -23.20 8.99 13.80
CA ASP A 187 -23.83 7.67 13.93
C ASP A 187 -23.40 6.92 15.21
N THR A 188 -22.18 7.21 15.66
CA THR A 188 -21.52 6.61 16.81
C THR A 188 -21.23 7.72 17.81
N PRO A 189 -21.97 7.80 18.92
CA PRO A 189 -21.69 8.80 19.95
C PRO A 189 -20.31 8.53 20.58
N PRO A 190 -19.63 9.56 21.10
CA PRO A 190 -18.35 9.39 21.76
C PRO A 190 -18.54 8.69 23.11
N ASP A 191 -17.67 7.74 23.43
CA ASP A 191 -17.71 7.04 24.72
C ASP A 191 -17.15 7.88 25.88
N GLN A 192 -16.41 8.94 25.56
CA GLN A 192 -15.83 9.89 26.49
C GLN A 192 -16.27 11.30 26.13
N ALA A 193 -16.32 12.20 27.12
CA ALA A 193 -16.61 13.60 26.84
C ALA A 193 -15.42 14.23 26.09
N LEU A 194 -15.70 15.03 25.06
CA LEU A 194 -14.70 15.84 24.37
C LEU A 194 -14.73 17.26 24.92
N ALA A 195 -13.72 17.61 25.71
CA ALA A 195 -13.56 18.97 26.24
C ALA A 195 -13.05 19.93 25.17
N LEU A 196 -13.36 21.22 25.32
CA LEU A 196 -12.75 22.27 24.49
C LEU A 196 -11.32 22.58 24.96
N PRO A 197 -10.39 22.97 24.07
CA PRO A 197 -10.55 23.07 22.61
C PRO A 197 -10.56 21.71 21.92
N ALA A 198 -11.50 21.54 20.99
CA ALA A 198 -11.67 20.34 20.20
C ALA A 198 -12.00 20.70 18.75
N THR A 199 -11.67 19.77 17.86
CA THR A 199 -11.76 19.96 16.41
C THR A 199 -12.48 18.79 15.77
N ALA A 200 -13.32 19.09 14.78
CA ALA A 200 -13.88 18.12 13.85
C ALA A 200 -13.17 18.24 12.50
N ALA A 201 -12.79 17.11 11.90
CA ALA A 201 -12.22 17.05 10.56
C ALA A 201 -12.75 15.83 9.80
N ALA A 202 -13.07 16.00 8.53
CA ALA A 202 -13.36 14.90 7.63
C ALA A 202 -12.06 14.14 7.34
N VAL A 203 -12.09 12.83 7.54
CA VAL A 203 -10.93 11.94 7.38
C VAL A 203 -11.21 10.88 6.35
N VAL A 204 -10.13 10.44 5.71
CA VAL A 204 -10.14 9.29 4.83
C VAL A 204 -9.30 8.20 5.44
N THR A 205 -9.86 6.99 5.41
CA THR A 205 -9.11 5.78 5.72
C THR A 205 -8.73 5.10 4.42
N ARG A 206 -7.50 4.62 4.33
CA ARG A 206 -7.07 3.72 3.27
C ARG A 206 -6.61 2.42 3.93
N THR A 207 -6.92 1.28 3.33
CA THR A 207 -6.56 -0.03 3.88
C THR A 207 -5.91 -0.86 2.80
N LEU A 208 -4.63 -1.15 3.00
CA LEU A 208 -3.85 -2.10 2.22
C LEU A 208 -4.00 -3.48 2.84
N SER A 209 -4.29 -4.49 2.03
CA SER A 209 -4.37 -5.87 2.52
C SER A 209 -3.96 -6.86 1.45
N PHE A 210 -3.34 -7.96 1.89
CA PHE A 210 -3.00 -9.06 1.02
C PHE A 210 -4.13 -10.09 0.97
N ASP A 211 -4.59 -10.40 -0.24
CA ASP A 211 -5.51 -11.50 -0.53
C ASP A 211 -4.71 -12.67 -1.10
N ALA A 212 -4.32 -13.62 -0.24
CA ALA A 212 -3.53 -14.78 -0.63
C ALA A 212 -4.26 -15.74 -1.58
N VAL A 213 -5.61 -15.76 -1.54
CA VAL A 213 -6.43 -16.61 -2.40
C VAL A 213 -6.40 -16.07 -3.83
N ARG A 214 -6.58 -14.75 -3.98
CA ARG A 214 -6.56 -14.07 -5.28
C ARG A 214 -5.16 -13.66 -5.74
N GLN A 215 -4.16 -13.78 -4.87
CA GLN A 215 -2.79 -13.29 -5.11
C GLN A 215 -2.73 -11.80 -5.41
N GLN A 216 -3.47 -11.01 -4.65
CA GLN A 216 -3.64 -9.59 -4.91
C GLN A 216 -3.25 -8.77 -3.69
N LEU A 217 -2.50 -7.70 -3.92
CA LEU A 217 -2.53 -6.56 -3.02
C LEU A 217 -3.80 -5.77 -3.33
N ARG A 218 -4.58 -5.46 -2.29
CA ARG A 218 -5.85 -4.76 -2.43
C ARG A 218 -5.87 -3.49 -1.62
N LEU A 219 -6.58 -2.48 -2.14
CA LEU A 219 -6.81 -1.19 -1.50
C LEU A 219 -8.30 -1.01 -1.26
N ALA A 220 -8.68 -0.61 -0.05
CA ALA A 220 -10.02 -0.13 0.26
C ALA A 220 -9.95 1.29 0.82
N ALA A 221 -10.91 2.14 0.46
CA ALA A 221 -11.06 3.47 1.02
C ALA A 221 -12.34 3.55 1.86
N ASN A 222 -12.26 4.02 3.10
CA ASN A 222 -13.41 4.06 4.01
C ASN A 222 -14.09 2.69 4.11
N ALA A 223 -15.42 2.65 4.09
CA ALA A 223 -16.20 1.42 4.06
C ALA A 223 -16.44 0.88 2.63
N ALA A 224 -15.78 1.44 1.60
CA ALA A 224 -15.99 1.01 0.23
C ALA A 224 -15.45 -0.41 -0.01
N ALA A 225 -15.99 -1.06 -1.05
CA ALA A 225 -15.49 -2.36 -1.48
C ALA A 225 -14.00 -2.30 -1.83
N SER A 226 -13.26 -3.29 -1.34
CA SER A 226 -11.84 -3.44 -1.64
C SER A 226 -11.62 -3.68 -3.13
N GLN A 227 -10.64 -3.01 -3.73
CA GLN A 227 -10.27 -3.09 -5.16
C GLN A 227 -8.85 -3.67 -5.31
N PRO A 228 -8.57 -4.43 -6.39
CA PRO A 228 -7.21 -4.90 -6.67
C PRO A 228 -6.30 -3.70 -6.99
N LEU A 229 -5.16 -3.63 -6.32
CA LEU A 229 -4.10 -2.65 -6.58
C LEU A 229 -2.98 -3.27 -7.41
N THR A 230 -2.62 -4.52 -7.13
CA THR A 230 -1.55 -5.25 -7.83
C THR A 230 -1.85 -6.74 -7.83
N ASP A 231 -1.78 -7.35 -9.00
CA ASP A 231 -1.92 -8.80 -9.19
C ASP A 231 -0.60 -9.54 -9.03
N ASP A 232 -0.67 -10.88 -8.93
CA ASP A 232 0.47 -11.79 -8.77
C ASP A 232 1.38 -11.46 -7.57
N VAL A 233 0.78 -10.94 -6.51
CA VAL A 233 1.44 -10.80 -5.22
C VAL A 233 1.40 -12.15 -4.53
N VAL A 234 2.55 -12.65 -4.11
CA VAL A 234 2.68 -13.96 -3.42
C VAL A 234 3.03 -13.81 -1.96
N GLY A 235 3.37 -12.61 -1.51
CA GLY A 235 3.59 -12.31 -0.11
C GLY A 235 3.56 -10.81 0.16
N MET A 236 3.09 -10.46 1.35
CA MET A 236 3.15 -9.11 1.92
C MET A 236 3.57 -9.24 3.38
N ARG A 237 4.45 -8.35 3.82
CA ARG A 237 4.81 -8.18 5.23
C ARG A 237 5.03 -6.73 5.56
N VAL A 238 4.40 -6.25 6.62
CA VAL A 238 4.57 -4.92 7.18
C VAL A 238 5.33 -5.03 8.49
N ARG A 239 6.41 -4.25 8.61
CA ARG A 239 7.16 -4.04 9.86
C ARG A 239 7.02 -2.60 10.29
N TYR A 240 6.89 -2.38 11.59
CA TYR A 240 6.61 -1.07 12.17
C TYR A 240 7.84 -0.55 12.89
N TYR A 241 8.16 0.73 12.70
CA TYR A 241 9.30 1.38 13.33
C TYR A 241 8.86 2.66 14.01
N GLY A 242 9.35 2.88 15.22
CA GLY A 242 8.90 3.99 16.06
C GLY A 242 9.98 4.54 16.99
N THR A 243 9.59 5.49 17.82
CA THR A 243 10.46 6.09 18.84
C THR A 243 10.66 5.14 20.03
N ALA A 244 11.90 5.03 20.50
CA ALA A 244 12.21 4.29 21.73
C ALA A 244 11.58 4.92 22.99
N GLY A 245 11.43 6.26 22.97
CA GLY A 245 10.73 7.02 24.00
C GLY A 245 9.23 6.77 24.00
N ALA A 246 8.65 6.72 25.20
CA ALA A 246 7.21 6.61 25.37
C ALA A 246 6.48 7.81 24.77
N PRO A 247 5.26 7.60 24.20
CA PRO A 247 4.46 8.69 23.70
C PRO A 247 4.14 9.66 24.86
N ARG A 248 4.39 10.94 24.62
CA ARG A 248 4.07 12.03 25.57
C ARG A 248 2.74 12.72 25.25
N TRP A 249 2.01 12.17 24.30
CA TRP A 249 0.73 12.67 23.82
C TRP A 249 -0.22 11.50 23.63
N PRO A 250 -1.53 11.73 23.77
CA PRO A 250 -2.14 12.96 24.26
C PRO A 250 -1.85 13.21 25.76
N ALA A 251 -1.65 14.46 26.16
CA ALA A 251 -1.32 14.84 27.54
C ALA A 251 -2.06 16.11 27.96
N VAL A 252 -2.71 16.04 29.12
CA VAL A 252 -3.32 17.19 29.80
C VAL A 252 -2.83 17.26 31.21
N ALA A 253 -2.51 18.48 31.66
CA ALA A 253 -2.15 18.71 33.04
C ALA A 253 -3.28 18.27 33.98
N GLY A 254 -2.98 17.31 34.87
CA GLY A 254 -3.92 16.86 35.90
C GLY A 254 -4.90 15.76 35.47
N THR A 255 -4.81 15.22 34.25
CA THR A 255 -5.70 14.15 33.77
C THR A 255 -4.91 12.95 33.25
N ASP A 256 -5.30 11.76 33.71
CA ASP A 256 -4.80 10.50 33.17
C ASP A 256 -5.33 10.28 31.74
N THR A 257 -4.42 10.08 30.79
CA THR A 257 -4.73 9.58 29.44
C THR A 257 -4.28 8.12 29.30
N CYS A 258 -4.55 7.49 28.16
CA CYS A 258 -4.10 6.12 27.90
C CYS A 258 -2.56 6.01 27.72
N ALA A 259 -1.88 7.14 27.44
CA ALA A 259 -0.45 7.20 27.20
C ALA A 259 0.33 7.87 28.35
N VAL A 260 -0.31 8.77 29.09
CA VAL A 260 0.33 9.66 30.09
C VAL A 260 -0.52 9.73 31.36
N LEU A 261 0.09 9.75 32.52
CA LEU A 261 -0.58 9.97 33.81
C LEU A 261 -0.84 11.46 34.05
N ALA A 262 -1.72 11.79 35.01
CA ALA A 262 -2.09 13.15 35.37
C ALA A 262 -0.91 14.06 35.76
N ASP A 263 0.17 13.46 36.27
CA ASP A 263 1.41 14.15 36.64
C ASP A 263 2.39 14.34 35.44
N GLY A 264 1.99 13.91 34.24
CA GLY A 264 2.81 13.96 33.03
C GLY A 264 3.73 12.76 32.83
N THR A 265 3.74 11.78 33.74
CA THR A 265 4.56 10.58 33.61
C THR A 265 4.03 9.68 32.49
N PRO A 266 4.85 9.28 31.50
CA PRO A 266 4.41 8.32 30.49
C PRO A 266 4.07 6.96 31.12
N ARG A 267 2.96 6.36 30.69
CA ARG A 267 2.53 5.02 31.16
C ARG A 267 3.38 3.89 30.59
N LEU A 268 3.87 4.07 29.37
CA LEU A 268 4.68 3.09 28.68
C LEU A 268 6.18 3.23 29.05
N GLY A 269 6.89 2.11 29.09
CA GLY A 269 8.34 2.08 29.35
C GLY A 269 9.19 2.54 28.17
N LEU A 270 10.50 2.70 28.39
CA LEU A 270 11.45 2.90 27.29
C LEU A 270 11.69 1.57 26.57
N LEU A 271 11.72 1.61 25.23
CA LEU A 271 12.05 0.45 24.40
C LEU A 271 13.54 0.38 24.04
N GLY A 272 14.30 1.42 24.40
CA GLY A 272 15.71 1.58 24.06
C GLY A 272 16.27 2.93 24.52
N PRO A 273 17.53 3.25 24.18
CA PRO A 273 18.13 4.54 24.52
C PRO A 273 17.40 5.71 23.84
N VAL A 274 17.33 6.85 24.55
CA VAL A 274 16.72 8.10 24.06
C VAL A 274 17.69 9.26 24.30
N PRO A 275 18.10 10.02 23.26
CA PRO A 275 17.76 9.81 21.85
C PRO A 275 18.41 8.54 21.28
N GLY A 276 17.76 7.93 20.29
CA GLY A 276 18.21 6.68 19.67
C GLY A 276 17.59 6.45 18.29
N PRO A 277 18.11 5.49 17.50
CA PRO A 277 17.54 5.16 16.19
C PRO A 277 16.12 4.57 16.33
N PRO A 278 15.34 4.50 15.23
CA PRO A 278 14.04 3.86 15.25
C PRO A 278 14.13 2.42 15.73
N VAL A 279 13.22 2.04 16.62
CA VAL A 279 13.12 0.67 17.14
C VAL A 279 12.00 -0.05 16.39
N GLU A 280 12.23 -1.31 16.03
CA GLU A 280 11.19 -2.15 15.44
C GLU A 280 10.16 -2.54 16.51
N LEU A 281 8.90 -2.20 16.25
CA LEU A 281 7.75 -2.58 17.06
C LEU A 281 7.16 -3.85 16.46
N THR A 282 7.27 -4.96 17.19
CA THR A 282 6.70 -6.23 16.74
C THR A 282 5.18 -6.16 16.77
N VAL A 283 4.50 -6.97 15.95
CA VAL A 283 3.03 -7.07 15.96
C VAL A 283 2.49 -7.41 17.35
N ALA A 284 3.22 -8.22 18.13
CA ALA A 284 2.83 -8.58 19.49
C ALA A 284 2.86 -7.40 20.47
N ALA A 285 3.79 -6.46 20.28
CA ALA A 285 3.90 -5.22 21.05
C ALA A 285 2.91 -4.13 20.59
N LEU A 286 2.00 -4.45 19.68
CA LEU A 286 0.92 -3.57 19.22
C LEU A 286 -0.45 -4.14 19.61
N MET A 287 -0.46 -5.09 20.55
CA MET A 287 -1.65 -5.79 21.04
C MET A 287 -1.57 -6.19 22.52
N ASP A 288 -0.58 -5.71 23.26
CA ASP A 288 -0.35 -5.99 24.69
C ASP A 288 -0.94 -4.91 25.62
N GLY A 289 -1.34 -3.77 25.06
CA GLY A 289 -1.89 -2.63 25.77
C GLY A 289 -0.80 -1.77 26.43
N PRO A 290 -1.18 -0.64 27.05
CA PRO A 290 -2.53 -0.23 27.43
C PRO A 290 -3.39 0.21 26.23
N TRP A 291 -4.70 0.07 26.38
CA TRP A 291 -5.65 0.34 25.31
C TRP A 291 -6.08 1.82 25.30
N CYS A 292 -6.05 2.42 24.12
CA CYS A 292 -6.58 3.74 23.80
C CYS A 292 -7.81 3.62 22.89
N GLY A 293 -8.65 4.66 22.88
CA GLY A 293 -9.86 4.72 22.06
C GLY A 293 -10.90 3.67 22.44
N ALA A 294 -11.92 3.51 21.59
CA ALA A 294 -13.04 2.61 21.85
C ALA A 294 -13.64 2.03 20.57
N GLY A 295 -14.52 1.04 20.73
CA GLY A 295 -15.18 0.34 19.62
C GLY A 295 -14.19 -0.21 18.58
N VAL A 296 -14.53 -0.06 17.30
CA VAL A 296 -13.66 -0.45 16.17
C VAL A 296 -12.40 0.38 16.06
N TRP A 297 -12.29 1.49 16.80
CA TRP A 297 -11.14 2.37 16.84
C TRP A 297 -10.25 2.12 18.05
N ARG A 298 -10.54 1.13 18.90
CA ARG A 298 -9.63 0.77 20.00
C ARG A 298 -8.29 0.30 19.47
N PHE A 299 -7.21 0.80 20.05
CA PHE A 299 -5.84 0.57 19.62
C PHE A 299 -4.88 0.50 20.81
N ASP A 300 -3.72 -0.11 20.60
CA ASP A 300 -2.64 -0.17 21.59
C ASP A 300 -1.88 1.16 21.63
N ALA A 301 -1.65 1.73 22.82
CA ALA A 301 -0.90 2.97 23.00
C ALA A 301 0.49 2.97 22.34
N ASP A 302 1.13 1.80 22.17
CA ASP A 302 2.40 1.70 21.45
C ASP A 302 2.30 2.09 19.96
N LEU A 303 1.11 2.07 19.36
CA LEU A 303 0.88 2.58 18.00
C LEU A 303 1.15 4.09 17.86
N LEU A 304 1.06 4.85 18.96
CA LEU A 304 1.41 6.28 18.96
C LEU A 304 2.92 6.52 18.77
N ARG A 305 3.75 5.50 18.99
CA ARG A 305 5.19 5.54 18.73
C ARG A 305 5.52 5.33 17.27
N VAL A 306 4.64 4.72 16.49
CA VAL A 306 4.94 4.32 15.10
C VAL A 306 5.15 5.57 14.25
N LYS A 307 6.32 5.66 13.63
CA LYS A 307 6.73 6.79 12.77
C LYS A 307 7.07 6.38 11.34
N ALA A 308 7.32 5.10 11.11
CA ALA A 308 7.69 4.57 9.82
C ALA A 308 7.20 3.13 9.68
N VAL A 309 7.07 2.68 8.45
CA VAL A 309 6.82 1.28 8.13
C VAL A 309 7.76 0.82 7.04
N ARG A 310 8.07 -0.48 7.09
CA ARG A 310 8.76 -1.20 6.03
C ARG A 310 7.79 -2.21 5.44
N ILE A 311 7.42 -2.02 4.18
CA ILE A 311 6.49 -2.88 3.47
C ILE A 311 7.31 -3.75 2.51
N GLY A 312 7.39 -5.04 2.83
CA GLY A 312 7.96 -6.06 1.96
C GLY A 312 6.87 -6.71 1.12
N LEU A 313 7.00 -6.68 -0.21
CA LEU A 313 6.18 -7.43 -1.14
C LEU A 313 7.02 -8.40 -1.94
N ARG A 314 6.44 -9.55 -2.29
CA ARG A 314 7.00 -10.46 -3.28
C ARG A 314 6.02 -10.59 -4.43
N LEU A 315 6.46 -10.21 -5.62
CA LEU A 315 5.69 -10.29 -6.86
C LEU A 315 6.30 -11.38 -7.75
N GLN A 316 5.46 -12.11 -8.47
CA GLN A 316 5.89 -13.15 -9.40
C GLN A 316 5.50 -12.80 -10.84
N ALA A 317 6.13 -13.42 -11.84
CA ALA A 317 5.65 -13.37 -13.22
C ALA A 317 4.24 -13.97 -13.32
N ALA A 318 3.37 -13.37 -14.14
CA ALA A 318 2.00 -13.81 -14.29
C ALA A 318 1.94 -15.20 -14.93
N SER A 319 2.73 -15.40 -15.99
CA SER A 319 2.75 -16.66 -16.73
C SER A 319 3.55 -17.76 -16.02
N PRO A 320 2.96 -18.94 -15.72
CA PRO A 320 3.72 -20.09 -15.23
C PRO A 320 4.74 -20.61 -16.23
N ALA A 321 4.61 -20.28 -17.53
CA ALA A 321 5.52 -20.75 -18.56
C ALA A 321 6.94 -20.20 -18.41
N VAL A 322 7.09 -19.05 -17.74
CA VAL A 322 8.38 -18.40 -17.49
C VAL A 322 8.82 -18.49 -16.03
N ARG A 323 8.05 -19.17 -15.16
CA ARG A 323 8.47 -19.43 -13.78
C ARG A 323 9.27 -20.74 -13.73
N GLY A 324 10.43 -20.71 -13.07
CA GLY A 324 11.28 -21.89 -12.86
C GLY A 324 10.75 -22.80 -11.75
N ARG A 325 11.50 -23.84 -11.42
CA ARG A 325 11.09 -24.86 -10.44
C ARG A 325 11.70 -24.70 -9.05
N ALA A 326 12.74 -23.89 -8.94
CA ALA A 326 13.49 -23.69 -7.70
C ALA A 326 12.65 -22.87 -6.69
N SER A 327 12.25 -23.48 -5.58
CA SER A 327 11.39 -22.83 -4.58
C SER A 327 12.09 -21.65 -3.89
N GLU A 328 13.42 -21.57 -3.91
CA GLU A 328 14.13 -20.39 -3.44
C GLU A 328 13.78 -19.12 -4.24
N TRP A 329 13.54 -19.23 -5.56
CA TRP A 329 13.37 -18.07 -6.46
C TRP A 329 11.92 -17.87 -6.90
N PHE A 330 11.09 -18.91 -6.76
CA PHE A 330 9.70 -18.90 -7.21
C PHE A 330 8.80 -19.36 -6.06
N ALA A 331 8.00 -18.44 -5.51
CA ALA A 331 7.02 -18.77 -4.48
C ALA A 331 5.97 -19.76 -5.01
N ARG A 332 5.64 -19.64 -6.30
CA ARG A 332 4.84 -20.63 -7.03
C ARG A 332 5.62 -21.12 -8.25
N PRO A 333 6.25 -22.31 -8.16
CA PRO A 333 6.98 -22.92 -9.26
C PRO A 333 6.16 -22.99 -10.55
N GLY A 334 6.86 -22.90 -11.69
CA GLY A 334 6.27 -22.98 -13.02
C GLY A 334 6.82 -24.10 -13.89
N GLN A 335 6.80 -23.85 -15.19
CA GLN A 335 7.10 -24.83 -16.23
C GLN A 335 8.45 -24.60 -16.91
N ALA A 336 9.10 -23.45 -16.69
CA ALA A 336 10.41 -23.15 -17.26
C ALA A 336 11.43 -24.19 -16.79
N ARG A 337 12.30 -24.62 -17.72
CA ARG A 337 13.23 -25.73 -17.47
C ARG A 337 14.69 -25.31 -17.46
N TRP A 338 14.99 -24.07 -17.85
CA TRP A 338 16.35 -23.54 -17.90
C TRP A 338 16.36 -22.03 -17.68
N ALA A 339 17.51 -21.52 -17.22
CA ALA A 339 17.67 -20.13 -16.78
C ALA A 339 17.30 -19.06 -17.83
N GLY A 340 17.42 -19.35 -19.13
CA GLY A 340 17.05 -18.43 -20.21
C GLY A 340 15.54 -18.22 -20.41
N GLN A 341 14.70 -19.08 -19.82
CA GLN A 341 13.23 -18.96 -19.84
C GLN A 341 12.67 -18.35 -18.55
N GLU A 342 13.53 -18.15 -17.54
CA GLU A 342 13.10 -17.89 -16.18
C GLU A 342 12.98 -16.40 -15.86
N VAL A 343 11.82 -15.99 -15.37
CA VAL A 343 11.57 -14.65 -14.81
C VAL A 343 11.31 -14.80 -13.32
N ARG A 344 12.36 -14.58 -12.53
CA ARG A 344 12.34 -14.74 -11.06
C ARG A 344 11.37 -13.77 -10.39
N ASP A 345 10.90 -14.16 -9.22
CA ASP A 345 10.14 -13.25 -8.36
C ASP A 345 10.97 -12.01 -8.04
N VAL A 346 10.28 -10.88 -7.90
CA VAL A 346 10.87 -9.61 -7.47
C VAL A 346 10.42 -9.34 -6.04
N GLU A 347 11.39 -9.09 -5.16
CA GLU A 347 11.15 -8.63 -3.80
C GLU A 347 11.25 -7.11 -3.76
N LEU A 348 10.16 -6.47 -3.41
CA LEU A 348 10.10 -5.04 -3.12
C LEU A 348 10.20 -4.87 -1.61
N ASP A 349 11.04 -3.94 -1.16
CA ASP A 349 11.21 -3.64 0.25
C ASP A 349 11.27 -2.13 0.46
N THR A 350 10.09 -1.53 0.62
CA THR A 350 9.92 -0.07 0.67
C THR A 350 9.87 0.38 2.13
N PHE A 351 10.82 1.23 2.53
CA PHE A 351 10.82 1.90 3.82
C PHE A 351 10.28 3.32 3.66
N VAL A 352 9.17 3.63 4.32
CA VAL A 352 8.53 4.95 4.21
C VAL A 352 8.47 5.62 5.58
N LEU A 353 9.05 6.81 5.63
CA LEU A 353 8.87 7.77 6.72
C LEU A 353 7.66 8.64 6.37
N ALA A 354 6.60 8.58 7.17
CA ALA A 354 5.47 9.46 6.94
C ALA A 354 5.81 10.85 7.52
N PRO A 355 5.85 11.91 6.70
CA PRO A 355 6.31 13.25 7.12
C PRO A 355 5.48 13.80 8.28
N ASN A 356 4.19 13.48 8.32
CA ASN A 356 3.26 13.93 9.36
C ASN A 356 3.40 13.16 10.68
N LEU A 357 4.29 12.16 10.76
CA LEU A 357 4.56 11.47 12.02
C LEU A 357 5.71 12.10 12.80
N ALA A 358 6.47 13.01 12.17
CA ALA A 358 7.59 13.78 12.70
C ALA A 358 8.46 13.07 13.77
N TRP A 359 9.67 12.73 13.34
CA TRP A 359 10.83 12.61 14.21
C TRP A 359 11.35 14.01 14.53
N THR A 360 10.73 14.73 15.46
CA THR A 360 11.43 15.86 16.08
C THR A 360 12.35 15.29 17.15
N GLN A 361 13.65 15.27 16.85
CA GLN A 361 14.71 14.88 17.79
C GLN A 361 14.78 15.84 18.97
#